data_AF-A0A844XV19-F1
#
_entry.id   AF-A0A844XV19-F1
#
_cell.length_a   1.000
_cell.length_b   1.000
_cell.length_c   1.000
_cell.angle_alpha   90.00
_cell.angle_beta   90.00
_cell.angle_gamma   90.00
#
_symmetry.space_group_name_H-M   'P 1'
#
loop_
_entity.id
_entity.type
_entity.pdbx_description
1 polymer ?
#
loop_
_entity_poly.entity_id
_entity_poly.type
_entity_poly.pdbx_seq_one_letter_code
_entity_poly.pdbx_strand_id
1 'polypeptide(L)'
;MLKWIKTFAARRTYRYVSTFLTLALLALPITFALMDAPKWLGFVLALPFAIFLIIVSHFRMIDAAMSPGWVVLMILVMNFGPSVELPGITLYLSHLVHLVPVAIGWIAPARSETSADNLAEPTT
;
A
#
# COMPACT_ATOMS: atom_id res chain seq x y z
N MET A 1 -2.98 -19.78 -7.06
CA MET A 1 -2.92 -18.56 -6.23
C MET A 1 -2.02 -17.47 -6.84
N LEU A 2 -0.80 -17.79 -7.29
CA LEU A 2 0.19 -16.82 -7.82
C LEU A 2 -0.26 -15.99 -9.04
N LYS A 3 -1.09 -16.54 -9.95
CA LYS A 3 -1.57 -15.82 -11.16
C LYS A 3 -2.44 -14.61 -10.81
N TRP A 4 -3.34 -14.73 -9.84
CA TRP A 4 -4.25 -13.65 -9.44
C TRP A 4 -3.50 -12.46 -8.82
N ILE A 5 -2.51 -12.75 -7.99
CA ILE A 5 -1.70 -11.71 -7.35
C ILE A 5 -0.90 -10.92 -8.40
N LYS A 6 -0.39 -11.58 -9.45
CA LYS A 6 0.27 -10.91 -10.57
C LYS A 6 -0.67 -9.98 -11.33
N THR A 7 -1.94 -10.35 -11.53
CA THR A 7 -2.95 -9.48 -12.16
C THR A 7 -3.20 -8.21 -11.34
N PHE A 8 -3.27 -8.33 -10.01
CA PHE A 8 -3.45 -7.18 -9.12
C PHE A 8 -2.18 -6.34 -8.95
N ALA A 9 -1.01 -6.94 -9.12
CA ALA A 9 0.28 -6.26 -9.11
C ALA A 9 0.59 -5.54 -10.43
N ALA A 10 -0.21 -5.72 -11.50
CA ALA A 10 -0.03 -4.96 -12.73
C ALA A 10 -0.23 -3.46 -12.47
N ARG A 11 0.66 -2.59 -12.97
CA ARG A 11 0.76 -1.17 -12.62
C ARG A 11 -0.59 -0.42 -12.58
N ARG A 12 -1.44 -0.60 -13.60
CA ARG A 12 -2.75 0.06 -13.68
C ARG A 12 -3.72 -0.47 -12.62
N THR A 13 -3.83 -1.78 -12.48
CA THR A 13 -4.69 -2.45 -11.49
C THR A 13 -4.23 -2.15 -10.07
N TYR A 14 -2.92 -2.13 -9.85
CA TYR A 14 -2.29 -1.84 -8.58
C TYR A 14 -2.71 -0.47 -8.04
N ARG A 15 -2.76 0.57 -8.88
CA ARG A 15 -3.21 1.92 -8.46
C ARG A 15 -4.64 1.91 -7.91
N TYR A 16 -5.56 1.24 -8.58
CA TYR A 16 -6.96 1.16 -8.13
C TYR A 16 -7.10 0.31 -6.87
N VAL A 17 -6.46 -0.87 -6.85
CA VAL A 17 -6.51 -1.79 -5.71
C VAL A 17 -5.89 -1.17 -4.47
N SER A 18 -4.68 -0.61 -4.57
CA SER A 18 -4.02 0.00 -3.43
C SER A 18 -4.76 1.22 -2.89
N THR A 19 -5.35 2.06 -3.77
CA THR A 19 -6.22 3.16 -3.34
C THR A 19 -7.41 2.65 -2.55
N PHE A 20 -8.12 1.66 -3.10
CA PHE A 20 -9.28 1.06 -2.44
C PHE A 20 -8.92 0.44 -1.08
N LEU A 21 -7.84 -0.33 -1.02
CA LEU A 21 -7.39 -0.98 0.21
C LEU A 21 -6.95 0.03 1.27
N THR A 22 -6.25 1.10 0.87
CA THR A 22 -5.82 2.17 1.78
C THR A 22 -7.03 2.93 2.33
N LEU A 23 -8.02 3.24 1.47
CA LEU A 23 -9.27 3.85 1.89
C LEU A 23 -10.05 2.94 2.84
N ALA A 24 -10.16 1.65 2.55
CA ALA A 24 -10.82 0.69 3.43
C ALA A 24 -10.12 0.63 4.80
N LEU A 25 -8.78 0.63 4.82
CA LEU A 25 -7.98 0.59 6.05
C LEU A 25 -8.24 1.79 6.97
N LEU A 26 -8.43 2.98 6.39
CA LEU A 26 -8.71 4.21 7.15
C LEU A 26 -10.20 4.35 7.48
N ALA A 27 -11.08 4.05 6.52
CA ALA A 27 -12.52 4.25 6.65
C ALA A 27 -13.12 3.30 7.69
N LEU A 28 -12.72 2.02 7.71
CA LEU A 28 -13.29 1.02 8.63
C LEU A 28 -13.16 1.46 10.11
N PRO A 29 -11.96 1.74 10.65
CA PRO A 29 -11.83 2.21 12.03
C PRO A 29 -12.64 3.50 12.31
N ILE A 30 -12.67 4.44 11.37
CA ILE A 30 -13.40 5.71 11.51
C ILE A 30 -14.91 5.47 11.57
N THR A 31 -15.46 4.66 10.66
CA THR A 31 -16.89 4.34 10.64
C THR A 31 -17.33 3.64 11.92
N PHE A 32 -16.54 2.69 12.42
CA PHE A 32 -16.84 2.01 13.69
C PHE A 32 -16.75 2.97 14.88
N ALA A 33 -15.81 3.91 14.88
CA ALA A 33 -15.73 4.93 15.91
C ALA A 33 -16.91 5.92 15.87
N LEU A 34 -17.45 6.24 14.69
CA LEU A 34 -18.64 7.08 14.54
C LEU A 34 -19.94 6.38 14.95
N MET A 35 -19.98 5.04 14.83
CA MET A 35 -21.14 4.23 15.22
C MET A 35 -21.16 3.86 16.71
N ASP A 36 -20.23 4.38 17.51
CA ASP A 36 -20.03 4.03 18.93
C ASP A 36 -19.86 2.52 19.16
N ALA A 37 -19.35 1.83 18.14
CA ALA A 37 -19.09 0.40 18.17
C ALA A 37 -17.71 0.11 18.79
N PRO A 38 -17.44 -1.14 19.20
CA PRO A 38 -16.16 -1.49 19.79
C PRO A 38 -15.01 -1.22 18.81
N LYS A 39 -14.12 -0.28 19.17
CA LYS A 39 -13.01 0.18 18.31
C LYS A 39 -12.13 -0.97 17.80
N TRP A 40 -11.92 -2.00 18.64
CA TRP A 40 -11.15 -3.18 18.29
C TRP A 40 -11.70 -3.92 17.07
N LEU A 41 -13.02 -3.88 16.84
CA LEU A 41 -13.67 -4.57 15.72
C LEU A 41 -13.31 -3.94 14.38
N GLY A 42 -13.19 -2.61 14.32
CA GLY A 42 -12.72 -1.89 13.14
C GLY A 42 -11.28 -2.26 12.78
N PHE A 43 -10.39 -2.37 13.79
CA PHE A 43 -9.01 -2.82 13.58
C PHE A 43 -8.91 -4.28 13.12
N VAL A 44 -9.68 -5.19 13.72
CA VAL A 44 -9.71 -6.61 13.32
C VAL A 44 -10.19 -6.76 11.88
N LEU A 45 -11.21 -6.00 11.47
CA LEU A 45 -11.72 -6.02 10.09
C LEU A 45 -10.76 -5.34 9.11
N ALA A 46 -10.00 -4.32 9.53
CA ALA A 46 -8.99 -3.66 8.70
C ALA A 46 -7.74 -4.53 8.46
N LEU A 47 -7.40 -5.43 9.39
CA LEU A 47 -6.22 -6.29 9.32
C LEU A 47 -6.07 -7.08 8.00
N PRO A 48 -7.08 -7.80 7.49
CA PRO A 48 -6.96 -8.52 6.21
C PRO A 48 -6.69 -7.59 5.03
N PHE A 49 -7.25 -6.36 5.03
CA PHE A 49 -6.96 -5.36 3.99
C PHE A 49 -5.51 -4.89 4.07
N ALA A 50 -4.96 -4.71 5.27
CA ALA A 50 -3.56 -4.37 5.49
C ALA A 50 -2.63 -5.46 4.93
N ILE A 51 -2.90 -6.72 5.29
CA ILE A 51 -2.14 -7.89 4.82
C ILE A 51 -2.18 -7.97 3.30
N PHE A 52 -3.37 -7.81 2.71
CA PHE A 52 -3.51 -7.88 1.26
C PHE A 52 -2.77 -6.72 0.56
N LEU A 53 -2.83 -5.51 1.11
CA LEU A 53 -2.09 -4.36 0.60
C LEU A 53 -0.57 -4.58 0.65
N ILE A 54 -0.05 -5.16 1.74
CA ILE A 54 1.36 -5.52 1.89
C ILE A 54 1.77 -6.54 0.82
N ILE A 55 0.97 -7.61 0.64
CA ILE A 55 1.26 -8.66 -0.33
C ILE A 55 1.31 -8.09 -1.75
N VAL A 56 0.29 -7.34 -2.17
CA VAL A 56 0.24 -6.81 -3.54
C VAL A 56 1.39 -5.81 -3.75
N SER A 57 1.69 -4.97 -2.76
CA SER A 57 2.82 -4.02 -2.82
C SER A 57 4.16 -4.74 -2.95
N HIS A 58 4.37 -5.80 -2.19
CA HIS A 58 5.57 -6.64 -2.29
C HIS A 58 5.78 -7.19 -3.71
N PHE A 59 4.74 -7.81 -4.30
CA PHE A 59 4.83 -8.34 -5.66
C PHE A 59 5.02 -7.24 -6.70
N ARG A 60 4.40 -6.07 -6.50
CA ARG A 60 4.56 -4.92 -7.37
C ARG A 60 6.01 -4.42 -7.39
N MET A 61 6.67 -4.37 -6.25
CA MET A 61 8.08 -3.95 -6.16
C MET A 61 9.01 -4.94 -6.85
N ILE A 62 8.78 -6.24 -6.67
CA ILE A 62 9.51 -7.29 -7.40
C ILE A 62 9.34 -7.11 -8.91
N ASP A 63 8.11 -6.86 -9.37
CA ASP A 63 7.81 -6.63 -10.78
C ASP A 63 8.42 -5.33 -11.33
N ALA A 64 8.59 -4.33 -10.47
CA ALA A 64 9.26 -3.07 -10.80
C ALA A 64 10.80 -3.13 -10.71
N ALA A 65 11.39 -4.32 -10.45
CA ALA A 65 12.82 -4.48 -10.16
C ALA A 65 13.32 -3.59 -9.00
N MET A 66 12.44 -3.19 -8.08
CA MET A 66 12.74 -2.42 -6.88
C MET A 66 13.02 -3.35 -5.71
N SER A 67 13.77 -2.87 -4.72
CA SER A 67 14.02 -3.64 -3.49
C SER A 67 12.70 -3.97 -2.78
N PRO A 68 12.38 -5.26 -2.53
CA PRO A 68 11.19 -5.62 -1.74
C PRO A 68 11.31 -5.15 -0.27
N GLY A 69 12.49 -4.69 0.15
CA GLY A 69 12.71 -4.12 1.49
C GLY A 69 11.87 -2.88 1.79
N TRP A 70 11.37 -2.17 0.77
CA TRP A 70 10.44 -1.05 0.99
C TRP A 70 9.15 -1.48 1.71
N VAL A 71 8.73 -2.74 1.57
CA VAL A 71 7.55 -3.30 2.28
C VAL A 71 7.71 -3.24 3.80
N VAL A 72 8.95 -3.26 4.31
CA VAL A 72 9.23 -3.15 5.75
C VAL A 72 8.65 -1.86 6.33
N LEU A 73 8.61 -0.78 5.54
CA LEU A 73 7.99 0.48 5.96
C LEU A 73 6.48 0.35 6.20
N MET A 74 5.80 -0.62 5.58
CA MET A 74 4.36 -0.87 5.83
C MET A 74 4.12 -1.65 7.13
N ILE A 75 5.16 -2.29 7.69
CA ILE A 75 5.08 -3.16 8.87
C ILE A 75 5.56 -2.39 10.11
N LEU A 76 6.60 -1.56 9.96
CA LEU A 76 7.19 -0.82 11.07
C LEU A 76 6.28 0.34 11.51
N VAL A 77 5.58 0.15 12.61
CA VAL A 77 4.81 1.22 13.26
C VAL A 77 5.77 2.16 13.98
N MET A 78 5.92 3.37 13.44
CA MET A 78 6.65 4.47 14.05
C MET A 78 5.64 5.52 14.50
N ASN A 79 5.63 5.86 15.80
CA ASN A 79 4.73 6.87 16.38
C ASN A 79 5.56 8.08 16.82
N PHE A 80 5.95 8.92 15.86
CA PHE A 80 6.76 10.11 16.12
C PHE A 80 6.21 11.31 15.35
N GLY A 81 6.38 12.51 15.91
CA GLY A 81 5.94 13.76 15.29
C GLY A 81 4.51 14.17 15.65
N PRO A 82 3.95 15.17 14.95
CA PRO A 82 2.63 15.72 15.22
C PRO A 82 1.54 14.66 15.10
N SER A 83 0.64 14.63 16.08
CA SER A 83 -0.53 13.75 16.09
C SER A 83 -1.82 14.55 15.92
N VAL A 84 -2.74 14.03 15.13
CA VAL A 84 -4.12 14.51 15.04
C VAL A 84 -5.01 13.52 15.77
N GLU A 85 -5.75 14.01 16.75
CA GLU A 85 -6.76 13.23 17.46
C GLU A 85 -8.09 13.33 16.70
N LEU A 86 -8.58 12.18 16.24
CA LEU A 86 -9.90 12.00 15.66
C LEU A 86 -10.76 11.22 16.67
N PRO A 87 -12.10 11.25 16.55
CA PRO A 87 -12.98 10.44 17.38
C PRO A 87 -12.55 8.97 17.34
N GLY A 88 -11.97 8.50 18.45
CA GLY A 88 -11.53 7.12 18.61
C GLY A 88 -10.19 6.71 17.97
N ILE A 89 -9.46 7.61 17.30
CA ILE A 89 -8.20 7.29 16.59
C ILE A 89 -7.19 8.43 16.74
N THR A 90 -5.94 8.10 17.09
CA THR A 90 -4.82 9.04 17.03
C THR A 90 -3.99 8.75 15.79
N LEU A 91 -3.95 9.68 14.83
CA LEU A 91 -3.12 9.57 13.63
C LEU A 91 -1.82 10.34 13.83
N TYR A 92 -0.69 9.65 13.70
CA TYR A 92 0.62 10.29 13.71
C TYR A 92 1.07 10.62 12.29
N LEU A 93 1.71 11.77 12.09
CA LEU A 93 2.25 12.13 10.78
C LEU A 93 3.24 11.08 10.25
N SER A 94 3.98 10.41 11.13
CA SER A 94 4.87 9.29 10.78
C SER A 94 4.16 8.10 10.12
N HIS A 95 2.83 7.95 10.27
CA HIS A 95 2.07 6.92 9.58
C HIS A 95 2.03 7.12 8.06
N LEU A 96 2.31 8.33 7.55
CA LEU A 96 2.46 8.57 6.11
C LEU A 96 3.63 7.78 5.51
N VAL A 97 4.64 7.41 6.32
CA VAL A 97 5.78 6.59 5.86
C VAL A 97 5.30 5.22 5.39
N HIS A 98 4.19 4.70 5.94
CA HIS A 98 3.60 3.43 5.53
C HIS A 98 3.05 3.46 4.10
N LEU A 99 2.79 4.65 3.55
CA LEU A 99 2.28 4.86 2.20
C LEU A 99 3.41 4.99 1.16
N VAL A 100 4.66 5.20 1.59
CA VAL A 100 5.82 5.30 0.68
C VAL A 100 5.89 4.12 -0.30
N PRO A 101 5.73 2.86 0.14
CA PRO A 101 5.85 1.72 -0.77
C PRO A 101 4.69 1.66 -1.77
N VAL A 102 3.51 2.18 -1.39
CA VAL A 102 2.36 2.34 -2.29
C VAL A 102 2.65 3.38 -3.36
N ALA A 103 3.18 4.54 -2.96
CA ALA A 103 3.57 5.61 -3.89
C ALA A 103 4.65 5.16 -4.87
N ILE A 104 5.67 4.44 -4.39
CA ILE A 104 6.71 3.84 -5.24
C ILE A 104 6.06 2.89 -6.26
N GLY A 105 5.14 2.01 -5.83
CA GLY A 105 4.46 1.07 -6.71
C GLY A 105 3.58 1.73 -7.79
N TRP A 106 3.12 2.96 -7.56
CA TRP A 106 2.38 3.74 -8.58
C TRP A 106 3.29 4.28 -9.67
N ILE A 107 4.46 4.79 -9.29
CA ILE A 107 5.35 5.54 -10.17
C ILE A 107 6.25 4.59 -10.96
N ALA A 108 6.85 3.59 -10.30
CA ALA A 108 7.87 2.74 -10.89
C ALA A 108 7.36 2.05 -12.18
N PRO A 109 8.14 1.96 -13.26
CA PRO A 109 7.75 1.17 -14.43
C PRO A 109 7.75 -0.33 -14.11
N ALA A 110 7.02 -1.13 -14.88
CA ALA A 110 7.19 -2.59 -14.82
C ALA A 110 8.50 -2.99 -15.53
N ARG A 111 9.17 -4.04 -15.06
CA ARG A 111 10.42 -4.53 -15.68
C ARG A 111 10.26 -4.81 -17.19
N SER A 112 9.09 -5.29 -17.60
CA SER A 112 8.76 -5.52 -19.01
C SER A 112 8.70 -4.23 -19.85
N GLU A 113 8.32 -3.10 -19.24
CA GLU A 113 8.27 -1.80 -19.91
C GLU A 113 9.69 -1.23 -20.07
N THR A 114 10.54 -1.35 -19.04
CA THR A 114 11.94 -0.89 -19.10
C THR A 114 12.78 -1.65 -20.13
N SER A 115 12.59 -2.97 -20.25
CA SER A 115 13.31 -3.75 -21.28
C SER A 115 12.86 -3.46 -22.70
N ALA A 116 11.60 -3.05 -22.92
CA ALA A 116 11.12 -2.65 -24.25
C ALA A 116 11.66 -1.28 -24.67
N ASP A 117 11.79 -0.35 -23.72
CA ASP A 117 12.36 0.98 -23.94
C ASP A 117 13.85 0.91 -24.32
N ASN A 118 14.64 0.11 -23.60
CA ASN A 118 16.07 -0.11 -23.89
C ASN A 118 16.34 -0.78 -25.25
N LEU A 119 15.36 -1.46 -25.85
CA LEU A 119 15.47 -2.06 -27.19
C LEU A 119 15.00 -1.11 -28.29
N ALA A 120 14.31 -0.02 -27.94
CA ALA A 120 13.83 0.99 -28.86
C ALA A 120 14.82 2.15 -29.06
N GLU A 121 15.90 2.20 -28.28
CA GLU A 121 16.97 3.19 -28.41
C GLU A 121 18.08 2.62 -29.32
N PRO A 122 18.17 3.01 -30.61
CA PRO A 122 19.29 2.63 -31.45
C PRO A 122 20.54 3.36 -30.93
N THR A 123 21.54 2.59 -30.51
CA THR A 123 22.89 3.08 -30.21
C THR A 123 23.44 3.81 -31.44
N THR A 124 23.43 5.14 -31.41
CA THR A 124 24.16 6.01 -32.35
C THR A 124 25.55 6.31 -31.85
#